data_AF-A0A661TBC8-F1
#
_entry.id   AF-A0A661TBC8-F1
#
_cell.length_a   1.000
_cell.length_b   1.000
_cell.length_c   1.000
_cell.angle_alpha   90.00
_cell.angle_beta   90.00
_cell.angle_gamma   90.00
#
_symmetry.space_group_name_H-M   'P 1'
#
loop_
_entity.id
_entity.type
_entity.pdbx_description
1 polymer ?
#
loop_
_entity_poly.entity_id
_entity_poly.type
_entity_poly.pdbx_seq_one_letter_code
_entity_poly.pdbx_strand_id
1 'polypeptide(L)'
;MIFNRFYYPSSVFGSYGNREGLCFELNYSEELNGMPDNEIIDKTVRDAEKLGLFTKQQLRRSMVVRLGECMPVYDLDYENKIKEVFTDVHQIQNLYSIGRLGGYYFCMSPAAVNQGIKMAKHILKNNL
;
A
#
# COMPACT_ATOMS: atom_id res chain seq x y z
N MET A 1 19.55 -3.94 -5.32
CA MET A 1 18.26 -4.58 -5.67
C MET A 1 17.23 -3.49 -5.71
N ILE A 2 16.35 -3.45 -6.72
CA ILE A 2 15.40 -2.35 -6.90
C ILE A 2 14.12 -2.47 -6.06
N PHE A 3 13.78 -3.66 -5.56
CA PHE A 3 12.59 -3.92 -4.75
C PHE A 3 12.91 -4.13 -3.27
N ASN A 4 11.93 -3.83 -2.42
CA ASN A 4 12.01 -3.93 -0.96
C ASN A 4 11.41 -5.23 -0.44
N ARG A 5 10.38 -5.75 -1.11
CA ARG A 5 9.71 -7.00 -0.75
C ARG A 5 9.27 -7.74 -2.01
N PHE A 6 9.14 -9.06 -1.90
CA PHE A 6 8.41 -9.86 -2.87
C PHE A 6 7.59 -10.94 -2.18
N TYR A 7 6.60 -11.48 -2.87
CA TYR A 7 5.84 -12.65 -2.44
C TYR A 7 5.33 -13.45 -3.63
N TYR A 8 5.11 -14.75 -3.41
CA TYR A 8 4.38 -15.61 -4.31
C TYR A 8 2.87 -15.42 -4.05
N PRO A 9 2.09 -14.94 -5.03
CA PRO A 9 0.64 -14.78 -4.86
C PRO A 9 -0.04 -16.07 -4.40
N SER A 10 0.46 -17.24 -4.83
CA SER A 10 -0.05 -18.53 -4.37
C SER A 10 0.04 -18.75 -2.85
N SER A 11 1.03 -18.14 -2.19
CA SER A 11 1.19 -18.24 -0.73
C SER A 11 0.13 -17.42 0.02
N VAL A 12 -0.52 -16.46 -0.65
CA VAL A 12 -1.54 -15.59 -0.06
C VAL A 12 -2.95 -15.98 -0.52
N PHE A 13 -3.11 -16.28 -1.81
CA PHE A 13 -4.41 -16.49 -2.45
C PHE A 13 -4.67 -17.94 -2.86
N GLY A 14 -3.69 -18.83 -2.66
CA GLY A 14 -3.75 -20.22 -3.13
C GLY A 14 -3.26 -20.38 -4.58
N SER A 15 -2.92 -21.61 -4.96
CA SER A 15 -2.42 -21.92 -6.30
C SER A 15 -3.54 -21.87 -7.35
N TYR A 16 -3.25 -21.26 -8.50
CA TYR A 16 -4.14 -21.23 -9.66
C TYR A 16 -3.52 -22.01 -10.82
N GLY A 17 -3.69 -23.34 -10.79
CA GLY A 17 -3.20 -24.24 -11.82
C GLY A 17 -1.70 -24.52 -11.70
N ASN A 18 -1.02 -24.61 -12.85
CA ASN A 18 0.41 -24.97 -12.93
C ASN A 18 1.32 -23.76 -13.19
N ARG A 19 0.84 -22.55 -12.88
CA ARG A 19 1.56 -21.30 -13.11
C ARG A 19 1.69 -20.55 -11.80
N GLU A 20 2.79 -19.82 -11.69
CA GLU A 20 3.09 -19.00 -10.53
C GLU A 20 3.39 -17.56 -10.98
N GLY A 21 3.10 -16.60 -10.09
CA GLY A 21 3.51 -15.22 -10.22
C GLY A 21 4.54 -14.84 -9.15
N LEU A 22 5.23 -13.73 -9.39
CA LEU A 22 5.99 -13.03 -8.36
C LEU A 22 5.46 -11.61 -8.31
N CYS A 23 5.02 -11.19 -7.13
CA CYS A 23 4.68 -9.80 -6.89
C CYS A 23 5.83 -9.14 -6.15
N PHE A 24 6.33 -8.04 -6.69
CA PHE A 24 7.40 -7.24 -6.10
C PHE A 24 6.83 -5.91 -5.63
N GLU A 25 7.28 -5.46 -4.47
CA GLU A 25 6.93 -4.16 -3.91
C GLU A 25 8.17 -3.28 -3.86
N LEU A 26 8.04 -2.11 -4.49
CA LEU A 26 9.06 -1.09 -4.58
C LEU A 26 8.52 0.13 -3.85
N ASN A 27 9.22 0.58 -2.81
CA ASN A 27 8.93 1.85 -2.18
C ASN A 27 9.36 2.99 -3.11
N TYR A 28 8.69 4.13 -2.99
CA TYR A 28 9.13 5.34 -3.69
C TYR A 28 10.60 5.67 -3.37
N SER A 29 11.35 6.07 -4.39
CA SER A 29 12.70 6.62 -4.29
C SER A 29 12.92 7.62 -5.43
N GLU A 30 13.92 8.50 -5.27
CA GLU A 30 14.31 9.42 -6.35
C GLU A 30 14.73 8.68 -7.62
N GLU A 31 15.39 7.52 -7.48
CA GLU A 31 15.77 6.68 -8.63
C GLU A 31 14.55 6.19 -9.42
N LEU A 32 13.47 5.82 -8.73
CA LEU A 32 12.25 5.30 -9.35
C LEU A 32 11.32 6.39 -9.88
N ASN A 33 11.53 7.64 -9.47
CA ASN A 33 10.69 8.75 -9.85
C ASN A 33 10.83 9.04 -11.36
N GLY A 34 9.72 8.98 -12.09
CA GLY A 34 9.72 9.16 -13.55
C GLY A 34 10.33 7.99 -14.35
N MET A 35 10.83 6.94 -13.71
CA MET A 35 11.37 5.76 -14.42
C MET A 35 10.24 5.07 -15.21
N PRO A 36 10.41 4.79 -16.51
CA PRO A 36 9.41 4.06 -17.30
C PRO A 36 9.13 2.64 -16.79
N ASP A 37 7.90 2.14 -16.96
CA ASP A 37 7.50 0.82 -16.46
C ASP A 37 8.34 -0.33 -17.03
N ASN A 38 8.75 -0.25 -18.30
CA ASN A 38 9.62 -1.24 -18.92
C ASN A 38 11.00 -1.30 -18.26
N GLU A 39 11.56 -0.15 -17.87
CA GLU A 39 12.84 -0.11 -17.16
C GLU A 39 12.72 -0.69 -15.74
N ILE A 40 11.61 -0.40 -15.04
CA ILE A 40 11.31 -1.01 -13.74
C ILE A 40 11.23 -2.53 -13.87
N ILE A 41 10.52 -3.02 -14.89
CA ILE A 41 10.40 -4.46 -15.17
C ILE A 41 11.78 -5.06 -15.43
N ASP A 42 12.57 -4.49 -16.33
CA ASP A 42 13.88 -5.02 -16.70
C ASP A 42 14.82 -5.11 -15.49
N LYS A 43 14.88 -4.06 -14.66
CA LYS A 43 15.69 -4.06 -13.44
C LYS A 43 15.18 -5.09 -12.42
N THR A 44 13.86 -5.19 -12.24
CA THR A 44 13.24 -6.14 -11.31
C THR A 44 13.50 -7.58 -11.73
N VAL A 45 13.31 -7.92 -13.01
CA VAL A 45 13.58 -9.26 -13.57
C VAL A 45 15.05 -9.62 -13.41
N ARG A 46 15.96 -8.70 -13.74
CA ARG A 46 17.40 -8.90 -13.57
C ARG A 46 17.78 -9.18 -12.12
N ASP A 47 17.22 -8.42 -11.18
CA ASP A 47 17.53 -8.59 -9.76
C ASP A 47 16.87 -9.86 -9.18
N ALA A 48 15.68 -10.22 -9.63
CA ALA A 48 15.01 -11.47 -9.26
C ALA A 48 15.75 -12.71 -9.79
N GLU A 49 16.29 -12.66 -11.02
CA GLU A 49 17.12 -13.71 -11.60
C GLU A 49 18.45 -13.87 -10.83
N LYS A 50 19.08 -12.75 -10.44
CA LYS A 50 20.28 -12.78 -9.57
C LYS A 50 20.02 -13.42 -8.21
N LEU A 51 18.81 -13.30 -7.67
CA LEU A 51 18.39 -13.95 -6.43
C LEU A 51 17.95 -15.42 -6.62
N GLY A 52 17.92 -15.91 -7.86
CA GLY A 52 17.49 -17.28 -8.17
C GLY A 52 15.98 -17.50 -8.02
N LEU A 53 15.16 -16.43 -8.05
CA LEU A 53 13.70 -16.56 -7.89
C LEU A 53 13.04 -17.16 -9.15
N PHE A 54 13.51 -16.76 -10.34
CA PHE A 54 13.09 -17.33 -11.62
C PHE A 54 14.08 -16.92 -12.72
N THR A 55 14.00 -17.53 -13.90
CA THR A 55 14.82 -17.10 -15.05
C THR A 55 14.03 -16.22 -16.00
N LYS A 56 14.67 -15.22 -16.60
CA LYS A 56 13.98 -14.26 -17.48
C LYS A 56 13.28 -14.95 -18.67
N GLN A 57 13.76 -16.10 -19.12
CA GLN A 57 13.17 -16.89 -20.20
C GLN A 57 11.81 -17.50 -19.81
N GLN A 58 11.52 -17.62 -18.52
CA GLN A 58 10.22 -18.09 -18.01
C GLN A 58 9.18 -16.96 -17.91
N LEU A 59 9.57 -15.69 -18.08
CA LEU A 59 8.67 -14.55 -18.01
C LEU A 59 7.67 -14.59 -19.17
N ARG A 60 6.37 -14.62 -18.85
CA ARG A 60 5.29 -14.64 -19.84
C ARG A 60 4.51 -13.33 -19.90
N ARG A 61 4.42 -12.65 -18.76
CA ARG A 61 3.69 -11.39 -18.58
C ARG A 61 4.26 -10.64 -17.39
N SER A 62 4.30 -9.33 -17.51
CA SER A 62 4.65 -8.39 -16.45
C SER A 62 3.67 -7.22 -16.46
N MET A 63 3.56 -6.54 -15.33
CA MET A 63 2.76 -5.34 -15.17
C MET A 63 3.33 -4.52 -14.01
N VAL A 64 3.36 -3.20 -14.16
CA VAL A 64 3.65 -2.27 -13.07
C VAL A 64 2.33 -1.64 -12.65
N VAL A 65 2.09 -1.59 -11.34
CA VAL A 65 0.96 -0.86 -10.75
C VAL A 65 1.55 0.26 -9.89
N ARG A 66 1.30 1.50 -10.28
CA ARG A 66 1.74 2.68 -9.53
C ARG A 66 0.66 3.05 -8.52
N LEU A 67 1.04 3.03 -7.25
CA LEU A 67 0.21 3.51 -6.16
C LEU A 67 0.60 4.96 -5.87
N GLY A 68 -0.39 5.85 -5.76
CA GLY A 68 -0.17 7.21 -5.24
C GLY A 68 0.13 7.17 -3.73
N GLU A 69 -0.25 8.24 -3.03
CA GLU A 69 -0.20 8.26 -1.57
C GLU A 69 -1.06 7.12 -1.01
N CYS A 70 -0.41 6.11 -0.42
CA CYS A 70 -1.08 4.89 0.04
C CYS A 70 -0.64 4.44 1.44
N MET A 71 0.37 5.09 2.00
CA MET A 71 0.99 4.82 3.29
C MET A 71 1.23 6.14 4.03
N PRO A 72 0.82 6.26 5.30
CA PRO A 72 1.19 7.42 6.08
C PRO A 72 2.69 7.34 6.37
N VAL A 73 3.40 8.42 6.07
CA VAL A 73 4.81 8.58 6.44
C VAL A 73 4.86 9.45 7.69
N TYR A 74 5.41 8.88 8.76
CA TYR A 74 5.52 9.56 10.05
C TYR A 74 6.86 10.29 10.10
N ASP A 75 6.81 11.61 9.99
CA ASP A 75 7.99 12.42 10.28
C ASP A 75 8.18 12.60 11.81
N LEU A 76 9.28 13.23 12.20
CA LEU A 76 9.63 13.42 13.61
C LEU A 76 8.61 14.26 14.40
N ASP A 77 7.80 15.06 13.70
CA ASP A 77 6.81 15.97 14.29
C ASP A 77 5.37 15.50 14.02
N TYR A 78 5.20 14.24 13.63
CA TYR A 78 3.94 13.64 13.23
C TYR A 78 2.82 13.91 14.24
N GLU A 79 3.07 13.75 15.54
CA GLU A 79 2.04 13.88 16.56
C GLU A 79 1.49 15.32 16.63
N ASN A 80 2.37 16.32 16.52
CA ASN A 80 1.97 17.72 16.56
C ASN A 80 1.20 18.10 15.28
N LYS A 81 1.70 17.71 14.11
CA LYS A 81 1.04 17.97 12.82
C LYS A 81 -0.33 17.36 12.74
N ILE A 82 -0.47 16.11 13.19
CA ILE A 82 -1.75 15.41 13.19
C ILE A 82 -2.73 16.01 14.20
N LYS A 83 -2.25 16.43 15.37
CA LYS A 83 -3.08 17.17 16.33
C LYS A 83 -3.58 18.49 15.75
N GLU A 84 -2.72 19.25 15.08
CA GLU A 84 -3.08 20.51 14.42
C GLU A 84 -4.16 20.28 13.35
N VAL A 85 -3.92 19.37 12.40
CA VAL A 85 -4.88 19.04 11.34
C VAL A 85 -6.22 18.58 11.90
N PHE A 86 -6.22 17.68 12.88
CA PHE A 86 -7.47 17.19 13.45
C PHE A 86 -8.18 18.20 14.35
N THR A 87 -7.50 19.23 14.85
CA THR A 87 -8.16 20.32 15.60
C THR A 87 -9.17 21.03 14.70
N ASP A 88 -8.84 21.26 13.44
CA ASP A 88 -9.74 21.90 12.48
C ASP A 88 -10.83 20.94 12.00
N VAL A 89 -10.46 19.70 11.67
CA VAL A 89 -11.42 18.67 11.23
C VAL A 89 -12.53 18.44 12.27
N HIS A 90 -12.18 18.37 13.56
CA HIS A 90 -13.14 18.13 14.63
C HIS A 90 -14.12 19.29 14.89
N GLN A 91 -13.89 20.48 14.31
CA GLN A 91 -14.85 21.59 14.40
C GLN A 91 -16.06 21.37 13.47
N ILE A 92 -15.95 20.49 12.47
CA ILE A 92 -17.02 20.20 11.51
C ILE A 92 -17.86 19.04 12.05
N GLN A 93 -19.06 19.34 12.55
CA GLN A 93 -19.90 18.38 13.31
C GLN A 93 -20.23 17.08 12.56
N ASN A 94 -20.27 17.10 11.23
CA ASN A 94 -20.67 15.97 10.39
C ASN A 94 -19.51 15.41 9.54
N LEU A 95 -18.26 15.72 9.90
CA LEU A 95 -17.07 15.21 9.24
C LEU A 95 -16.31 14.27 10.18
N TYR A 96 -15.98 13.08 9.67
CA TYR A 96 -15.25 12.06 10.42
C TYR A 96 -14.09 11.52 9.59
N SER A 97 -12.90 11.58 10.17
CA SER A 97 -11.66 11.10 9.59
C SER A 97 -11.34 9.68 10.04
N ILE A 98 -11.45 8.71 9.14
CA ILE A 98 -11.23 7.28 9.44
C ILE A 98 -10.43 6.57 8.35
N GLY A 99 -9.95 5.37 8.65
CA GLY A 99 -9.16 4.55 7.75
C GLY A 99 -7.69 4.96 7.74
N ARG A 100 -6.92 4.35 6.83
CA ARG A 100 -5.45 4.50 6.80
C ARG A 100 -4.99 5.93 6.56
N LEU A 101 -5.49 6.56 5.50
CA LEU A 101 -5.12 7.93 5.16
C LEU A 101 -6.04 8.95 5.85
N GLY A 102 -7.31 8.63 6.04
CA GLY A 102 -8.24 9.54 6.71
C GLY A 102 -7.86 9.76 8.18
N GLY A 103 -7.49 8.71 8.92
CA GLY A 103 -6.92 8.84 10.27
C GLY A 103 -5.41 9.08 10.29
N TYR A 104 -4.78 9.16 9.11
CA TYR A 104 -3.33 9.20 8.89
C TYR A 104 -2.53 8.22 9.78
N TYR A 105 -3.03 7.00 9.94
CA TYR A 105 -2.46 5.95 10.79
C TYR A 105 -2.42 4.62 10.05
N PHE A 106 -1.26 3.97 10.08
CA PHE A 106 -1.03 2.68 9.45
C PHE A 106 -1.98 1.63 10.02
N CYS A 107 -2.82 1.10 9.15
CA CYS A 107 -3.69 -0.03 9.49
C CYS A 107 -3.82 -0.98 8.30
N MET A 108 -3.98 -2.26 8.60
CA MET A 108 -4.33 -3.28 7.60
C MET A 108 -5.82 -3.22 7.25
N SER A 109 -6.21 -3.84 6.13
CA SER A 109 -7.59 -3.80 5.63
C SER A 109 -8.65 -4.17 6.68
N PRO A 110 -8.49 -5.22 7.51
CA PRO A 110 -9.50 -5.54 8.53
C PRO A 110 -9.69 -4.43 9.57
N ALA A 111 -8.60 -3.76 9.97
CA ALA A 111 -8.66 -2.65 10.91
C ALA A 111 -9.31 -1.41 10.28
N ALA A 112 -9.00 -1.09 9.01
CA ALA A 112 -9.65 -0.01 8.27
C ALA A 112 -11.18 -0.24 8.15
N VAL A 113 -11.59 -1.46 7.79
CA VAL A 113 -13.01 -1.84 7.71
C VAL A 113 -13.69 -1.72 9.08
N ASN A 114 -13.04 -2.20 10.13
CA ASN A 114 -13.57 -2.10 11.49
C ASN A 114 -13.76 -0.65 11.95
N GLN A 115 -12.84 0.26 11.58
CA GLN A 115 -13.02 1.70 11.85
C GLN A 115 -14.28 2.25 11.18
N GLY A 116 -14.54 1.88 9.91
CA GLY A 116 -15.77 2.23 9.20
C GLY A 116 -17.03 1.73 9.90
N ILE A 117 -17.05 0.46 10.31
CA ILE A 117 -18.19 -0.13 11.03
C ILE A 117 -18.42 0.58 12.38
N LYS A 118 -17.36 0.87 13.13
CA LYS A 118 -17.45 1.59 14.41
C LYS A 118 -18.00 3.00 14.20
N MET A 119 -17.55 3.70 13.16
CA MET A 119 -18.03 5.05 12.85
C MET A 119 -19.50 5.05 12.44
N ALA A 120 -19.93 4.10 11.61
CA ALA A 120 -21.34 3.95 11.25
C ALA A 120 -22.23 3.73 12.49
N LYS A 121 -21.80 2.89 13.43
CA LYS A 121 -22.50 2.68 14.71
C LYS A 121 -22.55 3.96 15.57
N HIS A 122 -21.46 4.72 15.61
CA HIS A 122 -21.40 5.99 16.32
C HIS A 122 -22.40 7.00 15.77
N ILE A 123 -22.44 7.16 14.44
CA ILE A 123 -23.38 8.06 13.75
C ILE A 123 -24.83 7.64 14.02
N LEU A 124 -25.16 6.36 13.91
CA LEU A 124 -26.52 5.86 14.17
C LEU A 124 -26.97 6.06 15.63
N LYS A 125 -26.04 5.98 16.59
CA LYS A 125 -26.35 6.19 18.01
C LYS A 125 -26.59 7.66 18.36
N ASN A 126 -25.94 8.59 17.66
CA ASN A 126 -26.01 10.02 17.97
C ASN A 126 -27.03 10.79 17.10
N ASN A 127 -27.60 10.16 16.07
CA ASN A 127 -28.68 10.71 15.23
C ASN A 127 -30.09 10.14 15.59
N LEU A 128 -30.19 9.37 16.67
CA LEU A 128 -31.43 8.93 17.32
C LEU A 128 -31.46 9.53 18.73
#